data_AF-A0A4W2HDF0-F1
#
_entry.id   AF-A0A4W2HDF0-F1
#
_cell.length_a   1.000
_cell.length_b   1.000
_cell.length_c   1.000
_cell.angle_alpha   90.00
_cell.angle_beta   90.00
_cell.angle_gamma   90.00
#
_symmetry.space_group_name_H-M   'P 1'
#
loop_
_entity.id
_entity.type
_entity.pdbx_description
1 polymer ?
#
loop_
_entity_poly.entity_id
_entity_poly.type
_entity_poly.pdbx_seq_one_letter_code
_entity_poly.pdbx_strand_id
1 'polypeptide(L)'
;MEHLQCASSCAESHGFSVSEEAGRPLVEIQEGKTTIIEGRITGTPKESPNPPNPSGQCPICRWNLKHKYSYEDVLLLSQFIRPHGGMLPRSITGLCQEEHRKIEECVKMAHRAGLLPNHRPKLPEGFVPKTKPRLNRYLTRWSPRSVKPIYNKGHRWNKTGAAQPGAESCSHEDLAGRA
;
A
#
# COMPACT_ATOMS: atom_id res chain seq x y z
N MET A 1 51.92 13.72 26.71
CA MET A 1 51.36 14.47 25.57
C MET A 1 51.21 13.48 24.44
N GLU A 2 50.13 12.72 24.49
CA GLU A 2 49.70 11.83 23.43
C GLU A 2 49.15 12.67 22.28
N HIS A 3 49.74 12.54 21.10
CA HIS A 3 49.12 12.97 19.86
C HIS A 3 49.02 11.74 18.95
N LEU A 4 47.88 11.04 19.08
CA LEU A 4 47.40 10.11 18.07
C LEU A 4 46.87 10.95 16.90
N GLN A 5 47.61 10.95 15.79
CA GLN A 5 47.09 11.42 14.51
C GLN A 5 46.14 10.38 13.93
N CYS A 6 44.90 10.82 13.79
CA CYS A 6 43.85 10.16 13.05
C CYS A 6 44.01 10.45 11.55
N ALA A 7 43.51 9.49 10.77
CA ALA A 7 42.87 9.64 9.47
C ALA A 7 43.63 9.16 8.22
N SER A 8 42.94 8.21 7.59
CA SER A 8 42.60 8.19 6.16
C SER A 8 43.42 7.26 5.29
N SER A 9 42.90 6.04 5.13
CA SER A 9 42.98 5.34 3.85
C SER A 9 41.91 4.24 3.79
N CYS A 10 40.98 4.46 2.85
CA CYS A 10 40.33 3.47 2.00
C CYS A 10 39.63 2.26 2.65
N ALA A 11 38.29 2.26 2.59
CA ALA A 11 37.45 1.07 2.46
C ALA A 11 36.12 1.55 1.85
N GLU A 12 35.93 1.39 0.54
CA GLU A 12 35.41 0.19 -0.15
C GLU A 12 33.94 0.41 -0.53
N SER A 13 33.69 0.08 -1.79
CA SER A 13 32.38 0.09 -2.44
C SER A 13 31.47 -0.94 -1.78
N HIS A 14 30.81 -0.57 -0.69
CA HIS A 14 29.78 -1.40 -0.08
C HIS A 14 28.49 -1.27 -0.88
N GLY A 15 28.18 -2.32 -1.65
CA GLY A 15 26.85 -2.55 -2.21
C GLY A 15 25.85 -2.69 -1.06
N PHE A 16 25.15 -1.60 -0.76
CA PHE A 16 24.22 -1.49 0.35
C PHE A 16 22.79 -1.75 -0.15
N SER A 17 22.22 -2.92 0.17
CA SER A 17 20.82 -3.22 -0.11
C SER A 17 19.99 -3.11 1.16
N VAL A 18 19.20 -2.03 1.28
CA VAL A 18 18.23 -1.85 2.38
C VAL A 18 16.90 -2.49 2.01
N SER A 19 16.44 -3.41 2.85
CA SER A 19 15.05 -3.85 2.86
C SER A 19 14.23 -2.87 3.71
N GLU A 20 13.50 -1.98 3.05
CA GLU A 20 12.65 -0.96 3.67
C GLU A 20 11.36 -1.58 4.22
N GLU A 21 11.42 -2.15 5.42
CA GLU A 21 10.21 -2.42 6.21
C GLU A 21 9.94 -1.23 7.13
N ALA A 22 8.74 -0.65 7.02
CA ALA A 22 8.34 0.50 7.81
C ALA A 22 8.42 0.19 9.32
N GLY A 23 9.33 0.87 10.01
CA GLY A 23 9.49 0.84 11.46
C GLY A 23 10.77 0.15 11.96
N ARG A 24 11.32 -0.82 11.22
CA ARG A 24 12.57 -1.52 11.58
C ARG A 24 13.27 -2.07 10.33
N PRO A 25 14.01 -1.26 9.56
CA PRO A 25 14.81 -1.77 8.46
C PRO A 25 15.84 -2.78 8.97
N LEU A 26 15.89 -3.94 8.30
CA LEU A 26 16.99 -4.89 8.41
C LEU A 26 18.10 -4.43 7.47
N VAL A 27 19.31 -4.33 8.03
CA VAL A 27 20.51 -3.99 7.28
C VAL A 27 21.42 -5.20 7.28
N GLU A 28 21.72 -5.71 6.09
CA GLU A 28 22.70 -6.77 5.89
C GLU A 28 24.06 -6.14 5.60
N ILE A 29 25.05 -6.41 6.45
CA ILE A 29 26.43 -5.98 6.27
C ILE A 29 27.25 -7.24 6.01
N GLN A 30 27.89 -7.33 4.85
CA GLN A 30 28.80 -8.42 4.52
C GLN A 30 30.24 -7.96 4.74
N GLU A 31 30.88 -8.52 5.76
CA GLU A 31 32.31 -8.38 6.01
C GLU A 31 32.99 -9.71 5.62
N GLY A 32 33.51 -9.79 4.39
CA GLY A 32 34.15 -11.01 3.89
C GLY A 32 33.20 -12.21 3.78
N LYS A 33 33.37 -13.22 4.66
CA LYS A 33 32.55 -14.46 4.70
C LYS A 33 31.45 -14.44 5.78
N THR A 34 31.40 -13.40 6.61
CA THR A 34 30.43 -13.28 7.70
C THR A 34 29.35 -12.26 7.34
N THR A 35 28.09 -12.66 7.45
CA THR A 35 26.93 -11.79 7.23
C THR A 35 26.38 -11.34 8.59
N ILE A 36 26.48 -10.05 8.88
CA ILE A 36 25.93 -9.42 10.09
C ILE A 36 24.57 -8.81 9.71
N ILE A 37 23.52 -9.17 10.45
CA ILE A 37 22.16 -8.67 10.23
C ILE A 37 21.78 -7.77 11.40
N GLU A 38 21.72 -6.46 11.17
CA GLU A 38 21.35 -5.47 12.18
C GLU A 38 19.92 -4.96 11.98
N GLY A 39 19.16 -4.81 13.06
CA GLY A 39 17.86 -4.14 13.05
C GLY A 39 17.97 -2.72 13.58
N ARG A 40 17.79 -1.70 12.75
CA ARG A 40 17.77 -0.29 13.19
C ARG A 40 16.34 0.15 13.45
N ILE A 41 16.08 0.78 14.60
CA ILE A 41 14.76 1.35 14.90
C ILE A 41 14.73 2.78 14.36
N THR A 42 13.95 3.01 13.31
CA THR A 42 13.65 4.36 12.82
C THR A 42 12.50 4.96 13.64
N GLY A 43 12.57 6.25 13.96
CA GLY A 43 11.51 6.95 14.69
C GLY A 43 10.16 6.82 13.99
N THR A 44 9.12 6.41 14.72
CA THR A 44 7.76 6.33 14.20
C THR A 44 7.11 7.72 14.18
N PRO A 45 6.37 8.07 13.10
CA PRO A 45 5.60 9.30 13.09
C PRO A 45 4.55 9.26 14.21
N LYS A 46 4.48 10.34 14.99
CA LYS A 46 3.49 10.49 16.06
C LYS A 46 2.16 10.93 15.45
N GLU A 47 1.06 10.38 15.97
CA GLU A 47 -0.28 10.82 15.60
C GLU A 47 -0.49 12.29 16.02
N SER A 48 -1.25 13.04 15.23
CA SER A 48 -1.59 14.43 15.54
C SER A 48 -2.33 14.53 16.88
N PRO A 49 -2.01 15.56 17.70
CA PRO A 49 -2.32 15.54 19.13
C PRO A 49 -3.81 15.66 19.48
N ASN A 50 -4.62 16.31 18.63
CA ASN A 50 -6.03 16.60 18.94
C ASN A 50 -6.97 16.01 17.89
N PRO A 51 -7.47 14.78 18.12
CA PRO A 51 -8.47 14.19 17.24
C PRO A 51 -9.87 14.74 17.56
N PRO A 52 -10.76 14.86 16.55
CA PRO A 52 -12.09 15.44 16.72
C PRO A 52 -13.05 14.56 17.53
N ASN A 53 -12.84 13.24 17.59
CA ASN A 53 -13.64 12.32 18.40
C ASN A 53 -12.75 11.38 19.23
N PRO A 54 -12.51 11.66 20.52
CA PRO A 54 -11.65 10.82 21.36
C PRO A 54 -12.25 9.45 21.70
N SER A 55 -13.56 9.25 21.52
CA SER A 55 -14.25 7.99 21.85
C SER A 55 -14.14 6.92 20.76
N GLY A 56 -13.65 7.28 19.58
CA GLY A 56 -13.50 6.36 18.45
C GLY A 56 -12.43 5.28 18.71
N GLN A 57 -12.79 4.02 18.55
CA GLN A 57 -11.88 2.88 18.72
C GLN A 57 -10.87 2.71 17.58
N CYS A 58 -11.26 3.15 16.37
CA CYS A 58 -10.43 3.06 15.17
C CYS A 58 -9.94 4.44 14.72
N PRO A 59 -8.75 4.58 14.10
CA PRO A 59 -8.25 5.88 13.61
C PRO A 59 -9.26 6.60 12.72
N ILE A 60 -9.85 5.91 11.73
CA ILE A 60 -10.86 6.49 10.83
C ILE A 60 -12.11 7.00 11.59
N CYS A 61 -12.53 6.27 12.62
CA CYS A 61 -13.66 6.59 13.47
C CYS A 61 -13.34 7.83 14.33
N ARG A 62 -12.13 7.87 14.89
CA ARG A 62 -11.59 8.94 15.73
C ARG A 62 -11.50 10.27 14.98
N TRP A 63 -11.20 10.20 13.69
CA TRP A 63 -11.13 11.33 12.77
C TRP A 63 -12.47 11.65 12.07
N ASN A 64 -13.55 10.94 12.39
CA ASN A 64 -14.88 11.09 11.76
C ASN A 64 -14.83 11.00 10.22
N LEU A 65 -13.94 10.15 9.70
CA LEU A 65 -13.74 9.92 8.26
C LEU A 65 -14.58 8.76 7.71
N LYS A 66 -15.41 8.14 8.55
CA LYS A 66 -16.32 7.07 8.11
C LYS A 66 -17.19 7.59 6.94
N HIS A 67 -17.17 6.88 5.80
CA HIS A 67 -17.91 7.22 4.57
C HIS A 67 -17.48 8.46 3.80
N LYS A 68 -16.37 9.11 4.18
CA LYS A 68 -15.93 10.35 3.55
C LYS A 68 -14.75 10.19 2.59
N TYR A 69 -14.09 9.03 2.61
CA TYR A 69 -12.92 8.78 1.78
C TYR A 69 -13.24 7.87 0.59
N SER A 70 -12.47 8.06 -0.47
CA SER A 70 -12.54 7.35 -1.75
C SER A 70 -11.16 6.78 -2.15
N TYR A 71 -11.11 6.07 -3.28
CA TYR A 71 -9.87 5.57 -3.87
C TYR A 71 -8.93 6.68 -4.37
N GLU A 72 -9.45 7.91 -4.48
CA GLU A 72 -8.71 9.11 -4.90
C GLU A 72 -7.89 9.73 -3.77
N ASP A 73 -8.23 9.43 -2.51
CA ASP A 73 -7.58 10.01 -1.33
C ASP A 73 -6.23 9.35 -1.01
N VAL A 74 -5.26 9.58 -1.90
CA VAL A 74 -3.92 8.99 -1.84
C VAL A 74 -3.23 9.28 -0.50
N LEU A 75 -3.43 10.46 0.08
CA LEU A 75 -2.81 10.88 1.35
C LEU A 75 -3.31 10.06 2.56
N LEU A 76 -4.56 9.61 2.52
CA LEU A 76 -5.11 8.73 3.56
C LEU A 76 -4.64 7.30 3.33
N LEU A 77 -4.73 6.81 2.08
CA LEU A 77 -4.37 5.44 1.73
C LEU A 77 -2.87 5.17 1.94
N SER A 78 -2.00 6.15 1.68
CA SER A 78 -0.55 6.01 1.83
C SER A 78 -0.10 5.69 3.26
N GLN A 79 -0.91 6.03 4.27
CA GLN A 79 -0.61 5.76 5.67
C GLN A 79 -0.77 4.28 6.04
N PHE A 80 -1.62 3.54 5.33
CA PHE A 80 -1.96 2.15 5.63
C PHE A 80 -1.28 1.13 4.70
N ILE A 81 -0.39 1.59 3.81
CA ILE A 81 0.31 0.74 2.85
C ILE A 81 1.82 0.70 3.13
N ARG A 82 2.42 -0.41 2.74
CA ARG A 82 3.87 -0.64 2.70
C ARG A 82 4.49 0.13 1.52
N PRO A 83 5.81 0.39 1.54
CA PRO A 83 6.50 0.97 0.39
C PRO A 83 6.38 0.12 -0.88
N HIS A 84 6.16 -1.19 -0.76
CA HIS A 84 5.96 -2.08 -1.91
C HIS A 84 4.50 -2.16 -2.43
N GLY A 85 3.56 -1.41 -1.84
CA GLY A 85 2.15 -1.41 -2.23
C GLY A 85 1.30 -2.52 -1.58
N GLY A 86 1.87 -3.30 -0.65
CA GLY A 86 1.10 -4.22 0.17
C GLY A 86 0.36 -3.50 1.30
N MET A 87 -0.83 -3.95 1.66
CA MET A 87 -1.56 -3.38 2.81
C MET A 87 -0.93 -3.80 4.14
N LEU A 88 -0.92 -2.90 5.13
CA LEU A 88 -0.51 -3.23 6.50
C LEU A 88 -1.57 -4.11 7.19
N PRO A 89 -1.18 -5.03 8.10
CA PRO A 89 -2.13 -5.89 8.79
C PRO A 89 -2.99 -5.12 9.81
N ARG A 90 -4.22 -5.59 10.02
CA ARG A 90 -5.21 -4.97 10.92
C ARG A 90 -4.67 -4.75 12.34
N SER A 91 -3.93 -5.72 12.87
CA SER A 91 -3.35 -5.68 14.22
C SER A 91 -2.39 -4.51 14.44
N ILE A 92 -1.71 -4.06 13.39
CA ILE A 92 -0.78 -2.92 13.44
C ILE A 92 -1.54 -1.61 13.20
N THR A 93 -2.44 -1.59 12.22
CA THR A 93 -3.19 -0.37 11.85
C THR A 93 -4.25 0.07 12.88
N GLY A 94 -4.77 -0.86 13.70
CA GLY A 94 -5.83 -0.56 14.68
C GLY A 94 -7.20 -0.24 14.05
N LEU A 95 -7.42 -0.59 12.77
CA LEU A 95 -8.68 -0.36 12.08
C LEU A 95 -9.73 -1.42 12.47
N CYS A 96 -11.00 -1.00 12.49
CA CYS A 96 -12.12 -1.93 12.55
C CYS A 96 -12.21 -2.79 11.28
N GLN A 97 -12.88 -3.94 11.36
CA GLN A 97 -12.91 -4.92 10.27
C GLN A 97 -13.55 -4.37 8.99
N GLU A 98 -14.57 -3.53 9.13
CA GLU A 98 -15.29 -2.91 8.02
C GLU A 98 -14.40 -1.90 7.28
N GLU A 99 -13.79 -0.97 8.01
CA GLU A 99 -12.89 0.04 7.46
C GLU A 99 -11.64 -0.61 6.85
N HIS A 100 -11.11 -1.67 7.46
CA HIS A 100 -9.98 -2.39 6.91
C HIS A 100 -10.30 -2.99 5.52
N ARG A 101 -11.46 -3.64 5.37
CA ARG A 101 -11.89 -4.17 4.06
C ARG A 101 -12.10 -3.06 3.03
N LYS A 102 -12.71 -1.95 3.43
CA LYS A 102 -12.92 -0.78 2.56
C LYS A 102 -11.60 -0.22 2.06
N ILE A 103 -10.65 0.06 2.97
CA ILE A 103 -9.33 0.57 2.60
C ILE A 103 -8.59 -0.43 1.70
N GLU A 104 -8.68 -1.73 1.96
CA GLU A 104 -8.10 -2.76 1.09
C GLU A 104 -8.61 -2.67 -0.36
N GLU A 105 -9.92 -2.48 -0.53
CA GLU A 105 -10.54 -2.30 -1.84
C GLU A 105 -10.14 -0.98 -2.50
N CYS A 106 -10.14 0.13 -1.74
CA CYS A 106 -9.71 1.44 -2.25
C CYS A 106 -8.23 1.39 -2.70
N VAL A 107 -7.34 0.74 -1.94
CA VAL A 107 -5.93 0.55 -2.31
C VAL A 107 -5.80 -0.27 -3.59
N LYS A 108 -6.56 -1.37 -3.72
CA LYS A 108 -6.58 -2.17 -4.96
C LYS A 108 -7.06 -1.36 -6.16
N MET A 109 -8.05 -0.48 -5.98
CA MET A 109 -8.54 0.42 -7.02
C MET A 109 -7.49 1.48 -7.38
N ALA A 110 -6.85 2.12 -6.39
CA ALA A 110 -5.82 3.13 -6.58
C ALA A 110 -4.60 2.59 -7.36
N HIS A 111 -4.15 1.36 -7.05
CA HIS A 111 -3.06 0.71 -7.80
C HIS A 111 -3.44 0.43 -9.26
N ARG A 112 -4.69 0.03 -9.52
CA ARG A 112 -5.17 -0.22 -10.90
C ARG A 112 -5.35 1.08 -11.68
N ALA A 113 -5.73 2.16 -11.00
CA ALA A 113 -5.83 3.49 -11.57
C ALA A 113 -4.46 4.17 -11.78
N GLY A 114 -3.42 3.69 -11.09
CA GLY A 114 -2.06 4.24 -11.22
C GLY A 114 -1.79 5.45 -10.34
N LEU A 115 -2.62 5.69 -9.31
CA LEU A 115 -2.47 6.82 -8.38
C LEU A 115 -1.29 6.66 -7.42
N LEU A 116 -0.75 5.44 -7.28
CA LEU A 116 0.36 5.09 -6.39
C LEU A 116 1.60 4.66 -7.19
N PRO A 117 2.33 5.59 -7.84
CA PRO A 117 3.50 5.25 -8.66
C PRO A 117 4.71 4.81 -7.82
N ASN A 118 4.91 5.41 -6.64
CA ASN A 118 6.04 5.14 -5.74
C ASN A 118 5.89 3.82 -4.98
N HIS A 119 4.68 3.27 -4.89
CA HIS A 119 4.38 2.06 -4.15
C HIS A 119 4.37 0.82 -5.04
N ARG A 120 5.47 0.59 -5.75
CA ARG A 120 5.63 -0.59 -6.63
C ARG A 120 6.68 -1.53 -6.06
N PRO A 121 6.50 -2.86 -6.22
CA PRO A 121 7.54 -3.80 -5.85
C PRO A 121 8.79 -3.51 -6.68
N LYS A 122 9.95 -3.50 -6.03
CA LYS A 122 11.25 -3.39 -6.69
C LYS A 122 11.44 -4.64 -7.55
N LEU A 123 11.81 -4.42 -8.82
CA LEU A 123 12.08 -5.51 -9.74
C LEU A 123 13.50 -6.02 -9.50
N PRO A 124 13.77 -7.32 -9.73
CA PRO A 124 15.13 -7.84 -9.62
C PRO A 124 16.04 -7.15 -10.65
N GLU A 125 17.32 -7.05 -10.28
CA GLU A 125 18.34 -6.41 -11.12
C GLU A 125 18.36 -7.03 -12.52
N GLY A 126 18.35 -6.19 -13.56
CA GLY A 126 18.33 -6.62 -14.96
C GLY A 126 16.96 -6.99 -15.54
N PHE A 127 15.86 -6.97 -14.77
CA PHE A 127 14.52 -7.22 -15.31
C PHE A 127 13.92 -5.96 -15.95
N VAL A 128 13.85 -5.92 -17.28
CA VAL A 128 13.16 -4.87 -18.04
C VAL A 128 11.71 -5.28 -18.33
N PRO A 129 10.69 -4.57 -17.81
CA PRO A 129 9.31 -4.88 -18.09
C PRO A 129 8.96 -4.71 -19.57
N LYS A 130 8.24 -5.67 -20.15
CA LYS A 130 7.69 -5.53 -21.51
C LYS A 130 6.78 -4.31 -21.60
N THR A 131 6.94 -3.51 -22.65
CA THR A 131 6.12 -2.34 -22.97
C THR A 131 4.72 -2.79 -23.38
N LYS A 132 3.79 -2.84 -22.41
CA LYS A 132 2.37 -3.02 -22.67
C LYS A 132 1.68 -1.65 -22.64
N PRO A 133 0.75 -1.36 -23.56
CA PRO A 133 -0.02 -0.13 -23.49
C PRO A 133 -0.77 -0.11 -22.16
N ARG A 134 -0.53 0.93 -21.37
CA ARG A 134 -1.24 1.17 -20.11
C ARG A 134 -2.54 1.87 -20.47
N LEU A 135 -3.65 1.15 -20.36
CA LEU A 135 -4.98 1.72 -20.56
C LEU A 135 -5.38 2.49 -19.31
N ASN A 136 -5.76 3.75 -19.49
CA ASN A 136 -6.32 4.57 -18.41
C ASN A 136 -7.61 3.93 -17.92
N ARG A 137 -7.68 3.61 -16.63
CA ARG A 137 -8.79 2.92 -15.98
C ARG A 137 -9.01 3.53 -14.60
N TYR A 138 -10.25 3.68 -14.20
CA TYR A 138 -10.66 4.15 -12.87
C TYR A 138 -11.84 3.32 -12.40
N LEU A 139 -12.13 3.37 -11.10
CA LEU A 139 -13.25 2.62 -10.50
C LEU A 139 -13.29 1.15 -10.94
N THR A 140 -12.19 0.40 -10.82
CA THR A 140 -12.14 -1.00 -11.25
C THR A 140 -12.22 -1.97 -10.07
N ARG A 141 -13.31 -2.73 -9.96
CA ARG A 141 -13.52 -3.74 -8.89
C ARG A 141 -12.64 -4.98 -9.10
N TRP A 142 -12.60 -5.48 -10.34
CA TRP A 142 -11.94 -6.73 -10.69
C TRP A 142 -10.54 -6.51 -11.29
N SER A 143 -9.69 -7.53 -11.19
CA SER A 143 -8.40 -7.53 -11.86
C SER A 143 -8.60 -7.55 -13.39
N PRO A 144 -7.83 -6.76 -14.16
CA PRO A 144 -7.89 -6.77 -15.62
C PRO A 144 -7.75 -8.16 -16.25
N ARG A 145 -7.02 -9.07 -15.58
CA ARG A 145 -6.73 -10.41 -16.12
C ARG A 145 -7.77 -11.47 -15.75
N SER A 146 -8.64 -11.20 -14.78
CA SER A 146 -9.63 -12.19 -14.31
C SER A 146 -10.98 -12.04 -15.00
N VAL A 147 -11.26 -10.89 -15.62
CA VAL A 147 -12.55 -10.61 -16.26
C VAL A 147 -12.54 -11.12 -17.70
N LYS A 148 -13.53 -11.96 -18.04
CA LYS A 148 -13.80 -12.39 -19.41
C LYS A 148 -14.76 -11.42 -20.11
N PRO A 149 -14.61 -11.18 -21.42
CA PRO A 149 -15.55 -10.35 -22.16
C PRO A 149 -16.95 -10.99 -22.17
N ILE A 150 -17.99 -10.15 -22.07
CA ILE A 150 -19.39 -10.58 -22.18
C ILE A 150 -19.74 -10.58 -23.68
N TYR A 151 -19.72 -11.77 -24.29
CA TYR A 151 -20.13 -11.92 -25.70
C TYR A 151 -21.64 -11.79 -25.87
N ASN A 152 -22.42 -12.40 -24.97
CA ASN A 152 -23.88 -12.39 -25.00
C ASN A 152 -24.42 -11.51 -23.89
N LYS A 153 -24.90 -10.31 -24.23
CA LYS A 153 -25.42 -9.35 -23.23
C LYS A 153 -26.82 -9.69 -22.72
N GLY A 154 -27.54 -10.60 -23.37
CA GLY A 154 -28.94 -10.90 -23.07
C GLY A 154 -29.92 -9.83 -23.57
N HIS A 155 -31.20 -10.14 -23.48
CA HIS A 155 -32.30 -9.22 -23.71
C HIS A 155 -32.46 -8.27 -22.51
N ARG A 156 -33.39 -7.31 -22.59
CA ARG A 156 -33.57 -6.29 -21.55
C ARG A 156 -33.86 -6.88 -20.16
N TRP A 157 -34.65 -7.97 -20.08
CA TRP A 157 -35.06 -8.60 -18.83
C TRP A 157 -34.00 -9.54 -18.20
N ASN A 158 -32.97 -9.93 -18.94
CA ASN A 158 -31.89 -10.80 -18.47
C ASN A 158 -30.51 -10.24 -18.83
N LYS A 159 -30.38 -8.92 -18.82
CA LYS A 159 -29.18 -8.23 -19.28
C LYS A 159 -28.02 -8.48 -18.33
N THR A 160 -26.92 -9.00 -18.84
CA THR A 160 -25.66 -9.06 -18.07
C THR A 160 -24.95 -7.71 -18.18
N GLY A 161 -24.95 -6.95 -17.09
CA GLY A 161 -24.25 -5.67 -16.98
C GLY A 161 -22.76 -5.84 -16.69
N ALA A 162 -21.96 -4.87 -17.12
CA ALA A 162 -20.59 -4.77 -16.63
C ALA A 162 -20.63 -4.25 -15.18
N ALA A 163 -20.01 -4.98 -14.25
CA ALA A 163 -19.91 -4.53 -12.87
C ALA A 163 -18.94 -3.35 -12.78
N GLN A 164 -19.48 -2.14 -12.60
CA GLN A 164 -18.70 -1.01 -12.12
C GLN A 164 -18.91 -0.93 -10.61
N PRO A 165 -17.84 -0.92 -9.79
CA PRO A 165 -17.99 -0.46 -8.42
C PRO A 165 -18.59 0.95 -8.48
N GLY A 166 -19.67 1.19 -7.72
CA GLY A 166 -20.16 2.54 -7.56
C GLY A 166 -19.06 3.44 -6.98
N ALA A 167 -19.23 4.76 -7.07
CA ALA A 167 -18.43 5.70 -6.27
C ALA A 167 -18.47 5.33 -4.76
N GLU A 168 -19.50 4.59 -4.36
CA GLU A 168 -19.79 4.07 -3.04
C GLU A 168 -19.17 2.70 -2.75
N SER A 169 -18.36 2.11 -3.63
CA SER A 169 -17.73 0.81 -3.30
C SER A 169 -16.76 0.88 -2.13
N CYS A 170 -16.26 2.08 -1.81
CA CYS A 170 -15.54 2.38 -0.56
C CYS A 170 -16.51 2.81 0.58
N SER A 171 -17.79 3.05 0.28
CA SER A 171 -18.84 3.60 1.14
C SER A 171 -19.97 2.59 1.39
N HIS A 172 -19.84 1.85 2.48
CA HIS A 172 -20.91 1.14 3.21
C HIS A 172 -21.65 -0.05 2.57
N GLU A 173 -22.07 -0.09 1.29
CA GLU A 173 -23.26 -0.93 0.98
C GLU A 173 -23.04 -2.18 0.12
N ASP A 174 -21.84 -2.42 -0.42
CA ASP A 174 -21.61 -3.52 -1.37
C ASP A 174 -21.19 -4.87 -0.73
N LEU A 175 -21.13 -4.96 0.61
CA LEU A 175 -20.80 -6.20 1.32
C LEU A 175 -22.04 -7.06 1.67
N ALA A 176 -23.25 -6.50 1.54
CA ALA A 176 -24.51 -7.22 1.73
C ALA A 176 -25.06 -7.68 0.38
N GLY A 177 -24.42 -8.68 -0.22
CA GLY A 177 -24.82 -9.14 -1.55
C GLY A 177 -24.22 -10.48 -1.97
N ARG A 178 -24.16 -11.45 -1.05
CA ARG A 178 -23.92 -12.86 -1.37
C ARG A 178 -24.79 -13.75 -0.48
N ALA A 179 -25.93 -14.14 -1.05
CA ALA A 179 -26.50 -15.47 -0.81
C ALA A 179 -25.63 -16.52 -1.50
#